data_AF-A0A4R3S2V2-F1
#
_entry.id   AF-A0A4R3S2V2-F1
#
_cell.length_a   1.000
_cell.length_b   1.000
_cell.length_c   1.000
_cell.angle_alpha   90.00
_cell.angle_beta   90.00
_cell.angle_gamma   90.00
#
_symmetry.space_group_name_H-M   'P 1'
#
loop_
_entity.id
_entity.type
_entity.pdbx_description
1 polymer ?
#
loop_
_entity_poly.entity_id
_entity_poly.type
_entity_poly.pdbx_seq_one_letter_code
_entity_poly.pdbx_strand_id
1 'polypeptide(L)' 'MTTISLLKSNAIQGIFFQEAVGQGIDGTQEVVNAITGAPVKKDLALIMPLVAADKVDTPEAKAVIARVFPPAN' A
#
# COMPACT_ATOMS: atom_id res chain seq x y z
N MET A 1 1.65 9.20 -17.93
CA MET A 1 1.53 7.72 -18.03
C MET A 1 1.83 7.14 -16.66
N THR A 2 0.92 6.37 -16.07
CA THR A 2 1.09 5.77 -14.74
C THR A 2 1.21 4.25 -14.86
N THR A 3 1.86 3.58 -13.91
CA THR A 3 1.94 2.10 -13.92
C THR A 3 0.54 1.45 -13.88
N ILE A 4 -0.43 2.11 -13.26
CA ILE A 4 -1.84 1.69 -13.25
C ILE A 4 -2.46 1.73 -14.66
N SER A 5 -2.08 2.70 -15.50
CA SER A 5 -2.60 2.76 -16.88
C SER A 5 -2.05 1.62 -17.75
N LEU A 6 -0.83 1.15 -17.50
CA LEU A 6 -0.27 -0.06 -18.13
C LEU A 6 -1.03 -1.33 -17.74
N LEU A 7 -1.44 -1.43 -16.47
CA LEU A 7 -2.23 -2.54 -15.96
C LEU A 7 -3.63 -2.56 -16.60
N LYS A 8 -4.28 -1.39 -16.69
CA LYS A 8 -5.61 -1.24 -17.34
C LYS A 8 -5.58 -1.49 -18.84
N SER A 9 -4.47 -1.19 -19.52
CA SER A 9 -4.30 -1.51 -20.94
C SER A 9 -3.87 -2.97 -21.19
N ASN A 10 -3.79 -3.79 -20.14
CA ASN A 10 -3.31 -5.17 -20.19
C ASN A 10 -1.88 -5.32 -20.78
N ALA A 11 -1.08 -4.24 -20.73
CA ALA A 11 0.30 -4.26 -21.17
C ALA A 11 1.22 -4.98 -20.17
N ILE A 12 0.76 -5.09 -18.91
CA ILE A 12 1.34 -5.89 -17.84
C ILE A 12 0.22 -6.66 -17.13
N GLN A 13 0.50 -7.88 -16.66
CA GLN A 13 -0.52 -8.77 -16.08
C GLN A 13 -0.72 -8.55 -14.57
N GLY A 14 0.24 -7.92 -13.91
CA GLY A 14 0.17 -7.65 -12.48
C GLY A 14 1.27 -6.73 -11.98
N ILE A 15 1.04 -6.14 -10.81
CA ILE A 15 1.99 -5.29 -10.09
C ILE A 15 2.05 -5.77 -8.64
N PHE A 16 3.27 -6.02 -8.13
CA PHE A 16 3.52 -6.06 -6.70
C PHE A 16 3.74 -4.63 -6.21
N PHE A 17 2.83 -4.13 -5.38
CA PHE A 17 3.02 -2.81 -4.79
C PHE A 17 3.91 -2.90 -3.56
N GLN A 18 4.89 -2.00 -3.48
CA GLN A 18 5.56 -1.72 -2.22
C GLN A 18 4.76 -0.64 -1.50
N GLU A 19 4.32 -0.96 -0.30
CA GLU A 19 3.43 -0.11 0.47
C GLU A 19 4.21 0.91 1.32
N ALA A 20 5.17 1.61 0.71
CA ALA A 20 6.13 2.45 1.43
C ALA A 20 5.47 3.56 2.27
N VAL A 21 4.36 4.13 1.79
CA VAL A 21 3.62 5.16 2.53
C VAL A 21 2.99 4.60 3.80
N GLY A 22 2.22 3.51 3.70
CA GLY A 22 1.58 2.95 4.89
C GLY A 22 2.59 2.30 5.84
N GLN A 23 3.72 1.81 5.35
CA GLN A 23 4.87 1.45 6.21
C GLN A 23 5.42 2.67 6.99
N GLY A 24 5.48 3.84 6.36
CA GLY A 24 5.84 5.09 7.03
C GLY A 24 4.83 5.51 8.10
N ILE A 25 3.53 5.35 7.82
CA ILE A 25 2.45 5.61 8.78
C ILE A 25 2.56 4.66 9.98
N ASP A 26 2.63 3.35 9.71
CA ASP A 26 2.68 2.32 10.75
C ASP A 26 3.94 2.49 11.62
N GLY A 27 5.11 2.72 11.00
CA GLY A 27 6.35 3.01 11.72
C GLY A 27 6.27 4.26 12.60
N THR A 28 5.65 5.33 12.11
CA THR A 28 5.45 6.56 12.89
C THR A 28 4.50 6.32 14.06
N GLN A 29 3.42 5.55 13.86
CA GLN A 29 2.49 5.20 14.92
C GLN A 29 3.17 4.39 16.02
N GLU A 30 4.06 3.45 15.68
CA GLU A 30 4.81 2.69 16.69
C GLU A 30 5.77 3.58 17.50
N VAL A 31 6.38 4.59 16.87
CA VAL A 31 7.17 5.59 17.59
C VAL A 31 6.29 6.39 18.56
N VAL A 32 5.11 6.85 18.11
CA VAL A 32 4.15 7.57 18.97
C VAL A 32 3.70 6.68 20.14
N ASN A 33 3.41 5.40 19.89
CA ASN A 33 3.04 4.44 20.93
C ASN A 33 4.16 4.30 21.97
N ALA A 34 5.42 4.17 21.51
CA ALA A 34 6.58 4.03 22.39
C ALA A 34 6.75 5.23 23.33
N ILE A 35 6.60 6.46 22.83
CA ILE A 35 6.79 7.67 23.65
C ILE A 35 5.59 7.98 24.56
N THR A 36 4.40 7.46 24.24
CA THR A 36 3.18 7.63 25.06
C THR A 36 2.95 6.49 26.05
N GLY A 37 3.79 5.45 26.01
CA GLY A 37 3.65 4.25 26.85
C GLY A 37 2.56 3.29 26.40
N ALA A 38 2.02 3.45 25.18
CA ALA A 38 1.09 2.50 24.59
C ALA A 38 1.83 1.23 24.12
N PRO A 39 1.13 0.08 23.98
CA PRO A 39 1.74 -1.13 23.44
C PRO A 39 2.32 -0.90 22.04
N VAL A 40 3.49 -1.50 21.78
CA VAL A 40 4.18 -1.42 20.49
C VAL A 40 4.26 -2.79 19.83
N LYS A 41 4.26 -2.81 18.50
CA LYS A 41 4.53 -3.99 17.68
C LYS A 41 5.92 -3.87 17.04
N LYS A 42 6.85 -4.73 17.45
CA LYS A 42 8.23 -4.74 16.91
C LYS A 42 8.30 -5.16 15.44
N ASP A 43 7.54 -6.19 15.07
CA ASP A 43 7.58 -6.73 13.72
C ASP A 43 6.41 -6.17 12.90
N LEU A 44 6.70 -5.08 12.18
CA LEU A 44 5.82 -4.57 11.14
C LEU A 44 5.98 -5.43 9.89
N ALA A 45 4.89 -6.08 9.47
CA ALA A 45 4.91 -6.92 8.28
C ALA A 45 5.10 -6.04 7.03
N LEU A 46 6.10 -6.35 6.21
CA LEU A 46 6.27 -5.71 4.91
C LEU A 46 5.27 -6.32 3.91
N ILE A 47 4.05 -5.79 3.89
CA ILE A 47 3.00 -6.27 2.99
C ILE A 47 3.33 -5.81 1.57
N MET A 48 3.41 -6.77 0.65
CA MET A 48 3.58 -6.53 -0.79
C MET A 48 2.39 -7.13 -1.55
N PRO A 49 1.28 -6.38 -1.66
CA PRO A 49 0.09 -6.90 -2.33
C PRO A 49 0.29 -6.97 -3.85
N LEU A 50 -0.14 -8.09 -4.44
CA LEU A 50 -0.26 -8.26 -5.89
C LEU A 50 -1.62 -7.74 -6.36
N VAL A 51 -1.62 -6.84 -7.34
CA VAL A 51 -2.83 -6.47 -8.09
C VAL A 51 -2.67 -6.96 -9.52
N ALA A 52 -3.51 -7.92 -9.91
CA ALA A 52 -3.57 -8.44 -11.28
C ALA A 52 -4.49 -7.58 -12.15
N ALA A 53 -4.25 -7.57 -13.45
CA ALA A 53 -4.97 -6.72 -14.40
C ALA A 53 -6.49 -6.99 -14.44
N ASP A 54 -6.89 -8.26 -14.30
CA ASP A 54 -8.28 -8.70 -14.26
C ASP A 54 -9.01 -8.30 -12.95
N LYS A 55 -8.27 -7.84 -11.94
CA LYS A 55 -8.81 -7.46 -10.62
C LYS A 55 -8.59 -5.99 -10.25
N VAL A 56 -8.02 -5.17 -11.14
CA VAL A 56 -7.66 -3.78 -10.84
C VAL A 56 -8.84 -2.91 -10.37
N ASP A 57 -10.06 -3.22 -10.81
CA ASP A 57 -11.24 -2.43 -10.49
C ASP A 57 -12.06 -2.96 -9.30
N THR A 58 -11.63 -4.06 -8.66
CA THR A 58 -12.28 -4.57 -7.44
C THR A 58 -12.06 -3.62 -6.26
N PRO A 59 -12.96 -3.64 -5.24
CA PRO A 59 -12.80 -2.82 -4.04
C PRO A 59 -11.46 -3.04 -3.32
N GLU A 60 -10.99 -4.28 -3.28
CA GLU A 60 -9.74 -4.66 -2.61
C GLU A 60 -8.51 -4.05 -3.30
N ALA A 61 -8.46 -4.14 -4.64
CA ALA A 61 -7.39 -3.54 -5.43
C ALA A 61 -7.36 -2.01 -5.29
N LYS A 62 -8.53 -1.37 -5.26
CA LYS A 62 -8.64 0.08 -5.05
C LYS A 62 -8.14 0.51 -3.66
N ALA A 63 -8.43 -0.27 -2.63
CA ALA A 63 -7.93 0.00 -1.27
C ALA A 63 -6.39 -0.09 -1.20
N VAL A 64 -5.80 -1.12 -1.82
CA VAL A 64 -4.34 -1.26 -1.95
C VAL A 64 -3.74 -0.07 -2.70
N ILE A 65 -4.32 0.28 -3.86
CA ILE A 65 -3.85 1.41 -4.68
C ILE A 65 -3.92 2.72 -3.90
N ALA A 66 -5.00 2.98 -3.16
CA ALA A 66 -5.17 4.20 -2.37
C ALA A 66 -4.17 4.31 -1.22
N ARG A 67 -3.77 3.18 -0.62
CA ARG A 67 -2.75 3.14 0.44
C ARG A 67 -1.34 3.38 -0.10
N VAL A 68 -1.08 3.02 -1.35
CA VAL A 68 0.21 3.22 -2.03
C VAL A 68 0.31 4.63 -2.66
N PHE A 69 -0.79 5.11 -3.25
CA PHE A 69 -0.91 6.42 -3.88
C PHE A 69 -2.02 7.23 -3.19
N PRO A 70 -1.79 7.72 -1.96
CA PRO A 70 -2.75 8.61 -1.32
C PRO A 70 -2.97 9.87 -2.18
N PRO A 71 -4.15 10.52 -2.08
CA PRO A 71 -4.37 11.80 -2.74
C PRO A 71 -3.24 12.79 -2.38
N ALA A 72 -2.70 13.46 -3.39
CA ALA A 72 -1.83 14.60 -3.14
C ALA A 72 -2.68 15.71 -2.51
N ASN A 73 -2.24 16.22 -1.36
CA ASN A 73 -2.87 17.37 -0.68
C ASN A 73 -2.70 18.66 -1.50
#